data_AF-A0A2J7QBN8-F1
#
_entry.id   AF-A0A2J7QBN8-F1
#
_cell.length_a   1.000
_cell.length_b   1.000
_cell.length_c   1.000
_cell.angle_alpha   90.00
_cell.angle_beta   90.00
_cell.angle_gamma   90.00
#
_symmetry.space_group_name_H-M   'P 1'
#
loop_
_entity.id
_entity.type
_entity.pdbx_description
1 polymer ?
#
loop_
_entity_poly.entity_id
_entity_poly.type
_entity_poly.pdbx_seq_one_letter_code
_entity_poly.pdbx_strand_id
1 'polypeptide(L)'
;MQEATELMHQCLLQKLPQSETAIQSATEQFLKESTNAAVQQLKHVSLAVDEFLSIPSYVLLPEDVPQSTQYTKEDEQLLDEEMEQLIARAKRACFMEACLRKEIEVQQKVKTVESEFKELEQLYLEDEIRKLSAHSLHSKISKTVEVTKTMKSYEKTCFEFPQQISDEDNDIADIFKKL
;
A
#
# COMPACT_ATOMS: atom_id res chain seq x y z
N MET A 1 -61.82 -14.75 -41.24
CA MET A 1 -62.59 -14.77 -42.52
C MET A 1 -62.95 -16.18 -42.94
N GLN A 2 -62.00 -17.10 -43.11
CA GLN A 2 -62.28 -18.49 -43.51
C GLN A 2 -63.37 -19.17 -42.65
N GLU A 3 -63.28 -19.06 -41.34
CA GLU A 3 -64.26 -19.62 -40.40
C GLU A 3 -65.69 -19.07 -40.61
N ALA A 4 -65.83 -17.77 -40.89
CA ALA A 4 -67.12 -17.16 -41.19
C ALA A 4 -67.66 -17.61 -42.56
N THR A 5 -66.79 -17.82 -43.54
CA THR A 5 -67.18 -18.33 -44.86
C THR A 5 -67.56 -19.80 -44.82
N GLU A 6 -66.90 -20.62 -44.00
CA GLU A 6 -67.27 -22.03 -43.74
C GLU A 6 -68.64 -22.15 -43.08
N LEU A 7 -68.92 -21.32 -42.07
CA LEU A 7 -70.23 -21.29 -41.41
C LEU A 7 -71.34 -20.88 -42.39
N MET A 8 -71.08 -19.88 -43.23
CA MET A 8 -72.01 -19.45 -44.28
C MET A 8 -72.22 -20.54 -45.33
N HIS A 9 -71.16 -21.25 -45.74
CA HIS A 9 -71.23 -22.37 -46.66
C HIS A 9 -72.08 -23.53 -46.12
N GLN A 10 -71.86 -23.93 -44.87
CA GLN A 10 -72.65 -24.96 -44.18
C GLN A 10 -74.13 -24.57 -44.07
N CYS A 11 -74.43 -23.30 -43.77
CA CYS A 11 -75.80 -22.81 -43.67
C CYS A 11 -76.52 -22.82 -45.03
N LEU A 12 -75.81 -22.49 -46.11
CA LEU A 12 -76.36 -22.52 -47.48
C LEU A 12 -76.63 -23.94 -47.97
N LEU A 13 -75.74 -24.90 -47.67
CA LEU A 13 -75.96 -26.32 -48.00
C LEU A 13 -77.16 -26.91 -47.26
N GLN A 14 -77.39 -26.50 -46.00
CA GLN A 14 -78.55 -26.94 -45.22
C GLN A 14 -79.88 -26.41 -45.79
N LYS A 15 -79.88 -25.22 -46.41
CA LYS A 15 -81.10 -24.57 -46.94
C LYS A 15 -81.38 -24.91 -48.41
N LEU A 16 -80.35 -25.20 -49.20
CA LEU A 16 -80.45 -25.45 -50.65
C LEU A 16 -79.62 -26.67 -51.07
N PRO A 17 -80.07 -27.90 -50.70
CA PRO A 17 -79.30 -29.12 -50.95
C PRO A 17 -79.19 -29.51 -52.43
N GLN A 18 -80.09 -29.02 -53.30
CA GLN A 18 -80.08 -29.37 -54.73
C GLN A 18 -79.03 -28.61 -55.57
N SER A 19 -78.33 -27.65 -54.97
CA SER A 19 -77.39 -26.75 -55.66
C SER A 19 -75.97 -26.79 -55.07
N GLU A 20 -75.60 -27.91 -54.45
CA GLU A 20 -74.33 -28.10 -53.74
C GLU A 20 -73.10 -27.70 -54.58
N THR A 21 -73.05 -28.09 -55.85
CA THR A 21 -71.94 -27.78 -56.76
C THR A 21 -71.82 -26.29 -57.09
N ALA A 22 -72.94 -25.59 -57.24
CA ALA A 22 -72.95 -24.15 -57.50
C ALA A 22 -72.56 -23.36 -56.23
N ILE A 23 -73.00 -23.84 -55.05
CA ILE A 23 -72.64 -23.24 -53.77
C ILE A 23 -71.13 -23.40 -53.50
N GLN A 24 -70.55 -24.58 -53.73
CA GLN A 24 -69.10 -24.80 -53.61
C GLN A 24 -68.31 -23.87 -54.54
N SER A 25 -68.65 -23.84 -55.83
CA SER A 25 -67.96 -22.98 -56.79
C SER A 25 -68.06 -21.49 -56.45
N ALA A 26 -69.24 -21.00 -56.04
CA ALA A 26 -69.44 -19.61 -55.65
C ALA A 26 -68.68 -19.25 -54.35
N THR A 27 -68.60 -20.17 -53.40
CA THR A 27 -67.89 -19.96 -52.13
C THR A 27 -66.37 -19.90 -52.36
N GLU A 28 -65.84 -20.77 -53.22
CA GLU A 28 -64.42 -20.73 -53.61
C GLU A 28 -64.06 -19.44 -54.35
N GLN A 29 -64.92 -19.01 -55.28
CA GLN A 29 -64.71 -17.76 -56.01
C GLN A 29 -64.76 -16.54 -55.08
N PHE A 30 -65.74 -16.50 -54.16
CA PHE A 30 -65.83 -15.45 -53.15
C PHE A 30 -64.61 -15.43 -52.22
N LEU A 31 -64.14 -16.59 -51.75
CA LEU A 31 -62.93 -16.69 -50.94
C LEU A 31 -61.71 -16.15 -51.70
N LYS A 32 -61.55 -16.54 -52.97
CA LYS A 32 -60.43 -16.08 -53.80
C LYS A 32 -60.46 -14.56 -54.04
N GLU A 33 -61.62 -13.99 -54.31
CA GLU A 33 -61.77 -12.54 -54.52
C GLU A 33 -61.58 -11.76 -53.21
N SER A 34 -62.18 -12.24 -52.12
CA SER A 34 -62.08 -11.63 -50.79
C SER A 34 -60.64 -11.68 -50.24
N THR A 35 -59.95 -12.81 -50.40
CA THR A 35 -58.54 -12.93 -50.01
C THR A 35 -57.64 -12.02 -50.84
N ASN A 36 -57.84 -11.95 -52.15
CA ASN A 36 -57.08 -11.03 -53.00
C ASN A 36 -57.30 -9.56 -52.61
N ALA A 37 -58.54 -9.17 -52.32
CA ALA A 37 -58.87 -7.83 -51.85
C ALA A 37 -58.21 -7.53 -50.49
N ALA A 38 -58.29 -8.46 -49.54
CA ALA A 38 -57.66 -8.33 -48.23
C ALA A 38 -56.12 -8.22 -48.34
N VAL A 39 -55.50 -9.04 -49.20
CA VAL A 39 -54.05 -8.99 -49.46
C VAL A 39 -53.65 -7.64 -50.07
N GLN A 40 -54.44 -7.08 -50.99
CA GLN A 40 -54.19 -5.75 -51.52
C GLN A 40 -54.25 -4.67 -50.43
N GLN A 41 -55.20 -4.75 -49.50
CA GLN A 41 -55.29 -3.83 -48.37
C GLN A 41 -54.12 -4.00 -47.39
N LEU A 42 -53.70 -5.24 -47.14
CA LEU A 42 -52.55 -5.55 -46.27
C LEU A 42 -51.21 -5.04 -46.82
N LYS A 43 -51.08 -4.82 -48.14
CA LYS A 43 -49.89 -4.15 -48.69
C LYS A 43 -49.71 -2.72 -48.18
N HIS A 44 -50.78 -2.05 -47.77
CA HIS A 44 -50.67 -0.72 -47.16
C HIS A 44 -50.20 -0.78 -45.72
N VAL A 45 -50.32 -1.94 -45.05
CA VAL A 45 -49.82 -2.12 -43.69
C VAL A 45 -48.29 -2.12 -43.67
N SER A 46 -47.62 -2.62 -44.72
CA SER A 46 -46.15 -2.55 -44.77
C SER A 46 -45.64 -1.10 -44.82
N LEU A 47 -46.38 -0.20 -45.49
CA LEU A 47 -46.05 1.23 -45.49
C LEU A 47 -46.19 1.85 -44.10
N ALA A 48 -47.22 1.46 -43.36
CA ALA A 48 -47.41 1.91 -41.98
C ALA A 48 -46.30 1.35 -41.05
N VAL A 49 -45.84 0.11 -41.27
CA VAL A 49 -44.71 -0.45 -40.52
C VAL A 49 -43.43 0.37 -40.78
N ASP A 50 -43.16 0.72 -42.04
CA ASP A 50 -42.00 1.55 -42.37
C ASP A 50 -42.10 2.98 -41.81
N GLU A 51 -43.31 3.52 -41.66
CA GLU A 51 -43.51 4.88 -41.12
C GLU A 51 -43.44 4.93 -39.58
N PHE A 52 -44.01 3.93 -38.90
CA PHE A 52 -44.17 3.96 -37.43
C PHE A 52 -43.19 3.09 -36.65
N LEU A 53 -42.67 2.02 -37.26
CA LEU A 53 -41.79 1.06 -36.59
C LEU A 53 -40.34 1.14 -37.07
N SER A 54 -40.08 1.84 -38.17
CA SER A 54 -38.71 2.07 -38.64
C SER A 54 -38.01 3.11 -37.79
N ILE A 55 -36.74 2.85 -37.48
CA ILE A 55 -35.86 3.84 -36.87
C ILE A 55 -35.31 4.70 -38.01
N PRO A 56 -35.54 6.03 -37.99
CA PRO A 56 -35.00 6.89 -39.03
C PRO A 56 -33.48 6.81 -39.08
N SER A 57 -32.90 6.80 -40.29
CA SER A 57 -31.45 6.63 -40.50
C SER A 57 -30.58 7.74 -39.88
N TYR A 58 -31.18 8.88 -39.56
CA TYR A 58 -30.52 10.01 -38.91
C TYR A 58 -30.66 10.01 -37.38
N VAL A 59 -31.37 9.03 -36.80
CA VAL A 59 -31.56 8.91 -35.35
C VAL A 59 -30.71 7.74 -34.85
N LEU A 60 -29.78 8.06 -33.96
CA LEU A 60 -29.09 7.06 -33.16
C LEU A 60 -29.95 6.72 -31.94
N LEU A 61 -30.05 5.43 -31.60
CA LEU A 61 -30.68 5.03 -30.35
C LEU A 61 -29.80 5.42 -29.15
N PRO A 62 -30.37 5.62 -27.96
CA PRO A 62 -29.61 5.91 -26.73
C PRO A 62 -28.56 4.84 -26.40
N GLU A 63 -28.80 3.60 -26.81
CA GLU A 63 -27.89 2.47 -26.61
C GLU A 63 -26.65 2.57 -27.51
N ASP A 64 -26.79 3.20 -28.68
CA ASP A 64 -25.74 3.33 -29.69
C ASP A 64 -24.92 4.61 -29.53
N VAL A 65 -25.17 5.45 -28.53
CA VAL A 65 -24.46 6.72 -28.29
C VAL A 65 -22.92 6.62 -28.43
N PRO A 66 -22.23 5.55 -27.96
CA PRO A 66 -20.79 5.40 -28.16
C PRO A 66 -20.35 5.35 -29.64
N GLN A 67 -21.23 4.92 -30.55
CA GLN A 67 -20.98 4.86 -31.99
C GLN A 67 -21.13 6.23 -32.67
N SER A 68 -21.64 7.25 -31.97
CA SER A 68 -21.74 8.62 -32.50
C SER A 68 -20.37 9.17 -32.91
N THR A 69 -19.32 8.76 -32.18
CA THR A 69 -17.93 8.99 -32.54
C THR A 69 -17.37 7.72 -33.17
N GLN A 70 -16.99 7.80 -34.44
CA GLN A 70 -16.30 6.70 -35.10
C GLN A 70 -14.89 6.58 -34.54
N TYR A 71 -14.62 5.43 -33.93
CA TYR A 71 -13.29 5.04 -33.48
C TYR A 71 -12.59 4.29 -34.61
N THR A 72 -11.42 4.78 -35.03
CA THR A 72 -10.67 4.12 -36.10
C THR A 72 -9.83 2.97 -35.55
N LYS A 73 -9.37 2.07 -36.42
CA LYS A 73 -8.50 0.96 -36.00
C LYS A 73 -7.12 1.45 -35.56
N GLU A 74 -6.69 2.55 -36.14
CA GLU A 74 -5.46 3.25 -35.77
C GLU A 74 -5.57 3.80 -34.35
N ASP A 75 -6.71 4.40 -33.99
CA ASP A 75 -6.96 4.87 -32.63
C ASP A 75 -6.94 3.70 -31.62
N GLU A 76 -7.53 2.55 -31.98
CA GLU A 76 -7.52 1.34 -31.16
C GLU A 76 -6.10 0.87 -30.85
N GLN A 77 -5.27 0.79 -31.89
CA GLN A 77 -3.87 0.40 -31.73
C GLN A 77 -3.08 1.39 -30.88
N LEU A 78 -3.29 2.70 -31.06
CA LEU A 78 -2.63 3.71 -30.24
C LEU A 78 -3.01 3.60 -28.77
N LEU A 79 -4.28 3.33 -28.46
CA LEU A 79 -4.75 3.16 -27.09
C LEU A 79 -4.16 1.91 -26.45
N ASP A 80 -4.08 0.81 -27.20
CA ASP A 80 -3.49 -0.44 -26.74
C ASP A 80 -1.99 -0.27 -26.45
N GLU A 81 -1.26 0.40 -27.34
CA GLU A 81 0.15 0.73 -27.14
C GLU A 81 0.36 1.62 -25.91
N GLU A 82 -0.46 2.66 -25.74
CA GLU A 82 -0.38 3.54 -24.57
C GLU A 82 -0.68 2.77 -23.28
N MET A 83 -1.69 1.91 -23.30
CA MET A 83 -2.06 1.06 -22.17
C MET A 83 -0.92 0.12 -21.78
N GLU A 84 -0.29 -0.56 -22.75
CA GLU A 84 0.86 -1.42 -22.49
C GLU A 84 2.04 -0.66 -21.89
N GLN A 85 2.34 0.53 -22.43
CA GLN A 85 3.41 1.39 -21.93
C GLN A 85 3.15 1.85 -20.49
N LEU A 86 1.92 2.25 -20.18
CA LEU A 86 1.51 2.66 -18.84
C LEU A 86 1.60 1.50 -17.84
N ILE A 87 1.15 0.30 -18.23
CA ILE A 87 1.27 -0.90 -17.40
C ILE A 87 2.74 -1.23 -17.12
N ALA A 88 3.59 -1.19 -18.15
CA ALA A 88 5.02 -1.44 -18.01
C ALA A 88 5.70 -0.39 -17.12
N ARG A 89 5.29 0.88 -17.23
CA ARG A 89 5.79 1.96 -16.37
C ARG A 89 5.35 1.78 -14.92
N ALA A 90 4.08 1.42 -14.68
CA ALA A 90 3.55 1.16 -13.35
C ALA A 90 4.28 -0.01 -12.67
N LYS A 91 4.51 -1.11 -13.40
CA LYS A 91 5.28 -2.26 -12.89
C LYS A 91 6.70 -1.86 -12.47
N ARG A 92 7.39 -1.07 -13.31
CA ARG A 92 8.74 -0.55 -12.99
C ARG A 92 8.72 0.37 -11.78
N ALA A 93 7.73 1.25 -11.67
CA ALA A 93 7.59 2.15 -10.52
C ALA A 93 7.36 1.37 -9.21
N CYS A 94 6.49 0.36 -9.23
CA CYS A 94 6.23 -0.51 -8.07
C CYS A 94 7.49 -1.29 -7.65
N PHE A 95 8.25 -1.83 -8.61
CA PHE A 95 9.52 -2.48 -8.31
C PHE A 95 10.53 -1.49 -7.69
N MET A 96 10.65 -0.30 -8.28
CA MET A 96 11.54 0.75 -7.77
C MET A 96 11.15 1.17 -6.34
N GLU A 97 9.86 1.36 -6.08
CA GLU A 97 9.35 1.68 -4.74
C GLU A 97 9.76 0.61 -3.72
N ALA A 98 9.61 -0.67 -4.07
CA ALA A 98 10.02 -1.78 -3.21
C ALA A 98 11.55 -1.78 -2.93
N CYS A 99 12.36 -1.47 -3.95
CA CYS A 99 13.81 -1.33 -3.80
C CYS A 99 14.17 -0.16 -2.89
N LEU A 100 13.59 1.02 -3.11
CA LEU A 100 13.84 2.22 -2.31
C LEU A 100 13.43 2.02 -0.84
N ARG A 101 12.31 1.32 -0.60
CA ARG A 101 11.89 0.98 0.76
C ARG A 101 12.91 0.10 1.47
N LYS A 102 13.45 -0.91 0.79
CA LYS A 102 14.52 -1.75 1.34
C LYS A 102 15.80 -0.95 1.59
N GLU A 103 16.15 -0.03 0.69
CA GLU A 103 17.31 0.84 0.86
C GLU A 103 17.18 1.72 2.11
N ILE A 104 16.01 2.31 2.34
CA ILE A 104 15.72 3.08 3.56
C ILE A 104 15.90 2.23 4.82
N GLU A 105 15.36 0.99 4.83
CA GLU A 105 15.52 0.08 5.96
C GLU A 105 17.00 -0.26 6.23
N VAL A 106 17.79 -0.49 5.17
CA VAL A 106 19.23 -0.73 5.31
C VAL A 106 19.94 0.52 5.84
N GLN A 107 19.61 1.70 5.31
CA GLN A 107 20.20 2.96 5.74
C GLN A 107 19.91 3.25 7.22
N GLN A 108 18.70 2.93 7.69
CA GLN A 108 18.35 3.04 9.11
C GLN A 108 19.22 2.12 9.97
N LYS A 109 19.40 0.86 9.57
CA LYS A 109 20.27 -0.09 10.29
C LYS A 109 21.72 0.39 10.35
N VAL A 110 22.25 0.89 9.24
CA VAL A 110 23.62 1.44 9.19
C VAL A 110 23.76 2.62 10.16
N LYS A 111 22.80 3.55 10.19
CA LYS A 111 22.82 4.67 11.13
C LYS A 111 22.81 4.21 12.59
N THR A 112 22.02 3.20 12.93
CA THR A 112 22.01 2.62 14.29
C THR A 112 23.38 2.05 14.66
N VAL A 113 23.98 1.26 13.76
CA VAL A 113 25.32 0.68 14.00
C VAL A 113 26.40 1.76 14.12
N GLU A 114 26.32 2.82 13.29
CA GLU A 114 27.24 3.96 13.40
C GLU A 114 27.10 4.70 14.74
N SER A 115 25.88 4.85 15.28
CA SER A 115 25.69 5.43 16.61
C SER A 115 26.24 4.54 17.72
N GLU A 116 25.97 3.24 17.67
CA GLU A 116 26.51 2.27 18.65
C GLU A 116 28.04 2.23 18.61
N PHE A 117 28.63 2.31 17.42
CA PHE A 117 30.08 2.35 17.25
C PHE A 117 30.69 3.62 17.85
N LYS A 118 30.06 4.79 17.65
CA LYS A 118 30.49 6.04 18.27
C LYS A 118 30.40 6.01 19.80
N GLU A 119 29.35 5.42 20.35
CA GLU A 119 29.23 5.23 21.81
C GLU A 119 30.35 4.33 22.34
N LEU A 120 30.65 3.24 21.63
CA LEU A 120 31.75 2.36 22.00
C LEU A 120 33.11 3.06 21.95
N GLU A 121 33.36 3.86 20.91
CA GLU A 121 34.58 4.65 20.76
C GLU A 121 34.75 5.67 21.92
N GLN A 122 33.67 6.34 22.31
CA GLN A 122 33.67 7.23 23.47
C GLN A 122 34.00 6.50 24.77
N LEU A 123 33.41 5.32 25.01
CA LEU A 123 33.70 4.50 26.18
C LEU A 123 35.17 4.06 26.23
N TYR A 124 35.75 3.68 25.09
CA TYR A 124 37.18 3.36 24.99
C TYR A 124 38.07 4.54 25.37
N LEU A 125 37.75 5.74 24.85
CA LEU A 125 38.49 6.96 25.14
C LEU A 125 38.42 7.32 26.64
N GLU A 126 37.23 7.19 27.24
CA GLU A 126 37.05 7.43 28.68
C GLU A 126 37.85 6.46 29.55
N ASP A 127 37.90 5.18 29.19
CA ASP A 127 38.65 4.17 29.94
C ASP A 127 40.17 4.42 29.86
N GLU A 128 40.67 4.84 28.69
CA GLU A 128 42.07 5.21 28.51
C GLU A 128 42.45 6.45 29.33
N ILE A 129 41.58 7.47 29.37
CA ILE A 129 41.76 8.66 30.22
C ILE A 129 41.74 8.27 31.70
N ARG A 130 40.83 7.40 32.14
CA ARG A 130 40.78 6.91 33.53
C ARG A 130 42.05 6.17 33.92
N LYS A 131 42.57 5.30 33.05
CA LYS A 131 43.84 4.57 33.28
C LYS A 131 45.03 5.51 33.43
N LEU A 132 45.16 6.50 32.54
CA LEU A 132 46.24 7.50 32.61
C LEU A 132 46.14 8.37 33.88
N SER A 133 44.93 8.78 34.25
CA SER A 133 44.67 9.52 35.49
C SER A 133 45.04 8.71 36.74
N ALA A 134 44.63 7.45 36.80
CA ALA A 134 44.97 6.54 37.90
C ALA A 134 46.48 6.33 38.05
N HIS A 135 47.21 6.18 36.93
CA HIS A 135 48.67 6.03 36.95
C HIS A 135 49.38 7.30 37.45
N SER A 136 48.89 8.49 37.06
CA SER A 136 49.39 9.78 37.55
C SER A 136 49.16 9.96 39.05
N LEU A 137 47.96 9.63 39.54
CA LEU A 137 47.63 9.64 40.96
C LEU A 137 48.48 8.65 41.75
N HIS A 138 48.63 7.42 41.27
CA HIS A 138 49.48 6.41 41.92
C HIS A 138 50.93 6.88 42.02
N SER A 139 51.48 7.47 40.96
CA SER A 139 52.84 8.04 40.98
C SER A 139 52.99 9.17 42.01
N LYS A 140 52.01 10.06 42.11
CA LYS A 140 52.00 11.14 43.13
C LYS A 140 51.90 10.58 44.55
N ILE A 141 51.03 9.60 44.77
CA ILE A 141 50.86 8.93 46.06
C ILE A 141 52.17 8.23 46.47
N SER A 142 52.80 7.48 45.55
CA SER A 142 54.08 6.82 45.81
C SER A 142 55.17 7.82 46.24
N LYS A 143 55.30 8.94 45.52
CA LYS A 143 56.27 10.00 45.87
C LYS A 143 55.99 10.60 47.25
N THR A 144 54.75 10.90 47.58
CA THR A 144 54.39 11.43 48.92
C THR A 144 54.65 10.42 50.03
N VAL A 145 54.38 9.13 49.77
CA VAL A 145 54.69 8.04 50.72
C VAL A 145 56.19 7.90 50.93
N GLU A 146 57.01 8.04 49.89
CA GLU A 146 58.47 8.03 50.01
C GLU A 146 58.98 9.23 50.80
N VAL A 147 58.50 10.45 50.50
CA VAL A 147 58.87 11.66 51.24
C VAL A 147 58.50 11.53 52.72
N THR A 148 57.28 11.08 53.04
CA THR A 148 56.86 10.87 54.44
C THR A 148 57.67 9.77 55.14
N LYS A 149 58.07 8.71 54.44
CA LYS A 149 59.02 7.71 54.99
C LYS A 149 60.38 8.33 55.29
N THR A 150 60.93 9.13 54.37
CA THR A 150 62.21 9.81 54.62
C THR A 150 62.10 10.81 55.75
N MET A 151 61.02 11.58 55.84
CA MET A 151 60.77 12.54 56.91
C MET A 151 60.61 11.86 58.28
N LYS A 152 59.90 10.74 58.36
CA LYS A 152 59.87 9.90 59.58
C LYS A 152 61.23 9.32 59.94
N SER A 153 62.05 8.96 58.94
CA SER A 153 63.43 8.54 59.17
C SER A 153 64.28 9.69 59.70
N TYR A 154 64.13 10.90 59.17
CA TYR A 154 64.80 12.11 59.64
C TYR A 154 64.37 12.48 61.06
N GLU A 155 63.08 12.39 61.40
CA GLU A 155 62.59 12.53 62.78
C GLU A 155 63.27 11.52 63.70
N LYS A 156 63.41 10.25 63.27
CA LYS A 156 64.10 9.22 64.05
C LYS A 156 65.59 9.52 64.25
N THR A 157 66.28 10.05 63.24
CA THR A 157 67.72 10.40 63.35
C THR A 157 67.99 11.74 64.03
N CYS A 158 67.05 12.69 64.00
CA CYS A 158 67.21 14.01 64.63
C CYS A 158 66.75 14.04 66.10
N PHE A 159 65.95 13.05 66.53
CA PHE A 159 65.53 12.89 67.93
C PHE A 159 66.23 11.75 68.69
N GLU A 160 67.25 11.10 68.12
CA GLU A 160 68.22 10.34 68.89
C GLU A 160 69.26 11.31 69.49
N PHE A 161 68.82 12.09 70.49
CA PHE A 161 69.75 12.66 71.47
C PHE A 161 70.36 11.50 72.26
N PRO A 162 71.70 11.45 72.44
CA PRO A 162 72.27 10.59 73.46
C PRO A 162 71.77 11.07 74.81
N GLN A 163 70.88 10.31 75.45
CA GLN A 163 70.78 10.36 76.91
C GLN A 163 72.07 9.73 77.46
N GLN A 164 73.11 10.56 77.61
CA GLN A 164 74.14 10.30 78.61
C GLN A 164 73.82 11.10 79.86
N ILE A 165 73.64 10.33 80.92
CA ILE A 165 73.39 10.67 82.31
C ILE A 165 74.42 11.70 82.79
N SER A 166 73.95 12.78 83.43
CA SER A 166 74.67 13.41 84.53
C SER A 166 73.70 13.63 85.67
N ASP A 167 73.98 12.94 86.78
CA ASP A 167 73.32 13.04 88.07
C ASP A 167 73.34 14.48 88.58
N GLU A 168 72.18 15.12 88.68
CA GLU A 168 71.89 16.27 89.57
C GLU A 168 70.40 16.61 89.41
N ASP A 169 69.53 15.85 90.07
CA ASP A 169 68.18 16.28 90.47
C ASP A 169 67.54 15.21 91.38
N ASN A 170 68.22 14.94 92.50
CA ASN A 170 67.72 14.09 93.58
C ASN A 170 67.12 14.92 94.73
N ASP A 171 66.77 16.20 94.52
CA ASP A 171 66.41 17.12 95.62
C ASP A 171 65.05 17.82 95.49
N ILE A 172 64.23 17.49 94.49
CA ILE A 172 62.88 18.08 94.33
C ILE A 172 61.76 17.08 94.67
N ALA A 173 62.06 15.78 94.69
CA ALA A 173 61.06 14.73 94.99
C ALA A 173 60.84 14.48 96.50
N ASP A 174 61.76 14.91 97.38
CA ASP A 174 61.64 14.73 98.83
C ASP A 174 60.87 15.86 99.55
N ILE A 175 60.53 16.94 98.85
CA ILE A 175 59.70 18.03 99.40
C ILE A 175 58.20 17.72 99.31
N PHE A 176 57.77 16.78 98.45
CA PHE A 176 56.36 16.43 98.26
C PHE A 176 55.89 15.13 98.94
N LYS A 177 56.76 14.45 99.70
CA LYS A 177 56.45 13.19 100.43
C LYS A 177 56.63 13.25 101.96
N LYS A 178 56.54 14.45 102.53
CA LYS A 178 55.78 14.64 103.78
C LYS A 178 54.38 15.05 103.33
N LEU A 179 53.45 14.13 103.04
CA LEU A 179 53.20 12.82 103.65
C LEU A 179 53.63 11.59 102.83
#